data_AF-W9TI78-F1
#
_entry.id   AF-W9TI78-F1
#
_cell.length_a   1.000
_cell.length_b   1.000
_cell.length_c   1.000
_cell.angle_alpha   90.00
_cell.angle_beta   90.00
_cell.angle_gamma   90.00
#
_symmetry.space_group_name_H-M   'P 1'
#
loop_
_entity.id
_entity.type
_entity.pdbx_description
1 polymer ?
#
loop_
_entity_poly.entity_id
_entity_poly.type
_entity_poly.pdbx_seq_one_letter_code
_entity_poly.pdbx_strand_id
1 'polypeptide(L)'
;MQFGLDFNLVEELVAGVDEVGRGPLCGPVVTAAVILDPARPIIGLNDSKKLSEARREALFDEICEKALAWYVARARWKRSIG
;
A
#
# COMPACT_ATOMS: atom_id res chain seq x y z
N MET A 1 13.19 21.29 -14.05
CA MET A 1 12.63 21.69 -12.75
C MET A 1 11.67 20.58 -12.34
N GLN A 2 12.08 19.73 -11.42
CA GLN A 2 11.18 18.75 -10.82
C GLN A 2 10.26 19.56 -9.90
N PHE A 3 8.98 19.68 -10.25
CA PHE A 3 7.97 20.24 -9.36
C PHE A 3 7.92 19.31 -8.14
N GLY A 4 8.71 19.65 -7.12
CA GLY A 4 8.73 18.96 -5.85
C GLY A 4 7.36 19.13 -5.22
N LEU A 5 6.61 18.04 -5.13
CA LEU A 5 5.49 17.95 -4.20
C LEU A 5 6.12 18.02 -2.82
N ASP A 6 6.08 19.19 -2.20
CA ASP A 6 6.47 19.34 -0.81
C ASP A 6 5.34 18.78 0.06
N PHE A 7 5.47 17.50 0.41
CA PHE A 7 4.53 16.78 1.27
C PHE A 7 4.48 17.34 2.71
N ASN A 8 5.29 18.36 3.04
CA ASN A 8 5.19 19.06 4.32
C ASN A 8 4.21 20.26 4.28
N LEU A 9 3.71 20.65 3.11
CA LEU A 9 2.72 21.74 2.96
C LEU A 9 1.27 21.29 3.13
N VAL A 10 1.02 19.98 3.23
CA VAL A 10 -0.33 19.43 3.18
C VAL A 10 -0.97 19.36 4.56
N GLU A 11 -1.98 20.21 4.75
CA GLU A 11 -3.16 19.89 5.58
C GLU A 11 -4.00 18.75 4.96
N GLU A 12 -3.64 18.24 3.78
CA GLU A 12 -4.36 17.19 3.05
C GLU A 12 -3.83 15.77 3.33
N LEU A 13 -4.75 14.82 3.40
CA LEU A 13 -4.46 13.40 3.57
C LEU A 13 -3.74 12.82 2.33
N VAL A 14 -2.52 12.30 2.52
CA VAL A 14 -1.72 11.68 1.45
C VAL A 14 -1.88 10.16 1.47
N ALA A 15 -2.29 9.59 0.33
CA ALA A 15 -2.35 8.14 0.16
C ALA A 15 -1.12 7.61 -0.61
N GLY A 16 -0.38 6.69 0.00
CA GLY A 16 0.59 5.86 -0.69
C GLY A 16 -0.12 4.69 -1.39
N VAL A 17 0.26 4.37 -2.63
CA VAL A 17 -0.35 3.32 -3.44
C VAL A 17 0.74 2.40 -3.98
N ASP A 18 0.52 1.08 -3.93
CA ASP A 18 1.42 0.08 -4.50
C ASP A 18 0.65 -1.14 -5.02
N GLU A 19 1.18 -1.82 -6.04
CA GLU A 19 0.57 -3.00 -6.67
C GLU A 19 1.47 -4.23 -6.70
N VAL A 20 0.84 -5.40 -6.63
CA VAL A 20 1.47 -6.70 -6.82
C VAL A 20 0.71 -7.53 -7.85
N GLY A 21 1.41 -8.43 -8.53
CA GLY A 21 0.80 -9.33 -9.50
C GLY A 21 0.73 -8.80 -10.93
N ARG A 22 1.45 -7.73 -11.29
CA ARG A 22 1.54 -7.25 -12.69
C ARG A 22 2.37 -8.13 -13.63
N GLY A 23 3.23 -9.00 -13.08
CA GLY A 23 4.19 -9.82 -13.83
C GLY A 23 3.80 -11.29 -14.07
N PRO A 24 3.11 -11.98 -13.13
CA PRO A 24 2.68 -13.36 -13.34
C PRO A 24 1.76 -13.55 -14.56
N LEU A 25 1.87 -14.70 -15.22
CA LEU A 25 1.04 -15.08 -16.38
C LEU A 25 -0.44 -15.22 -16.04
N CYS A 26 -0.75 -15.58 -14.80
CA CYS A 26 -2.10 -15.78 -14.30
C CYS A 26 -2.26 -15.24 -12.88
N GLY A 27 -3.49 -14.89 -12.54
CA GLY A 27 -3.85 -14.29 -11.26
C GLY A 27 -4.34 -12.85 -11.39
N PRO A 28 -5.03 -12.33 -10.36
CA PRO A 28 -5.44 -10.93 -10.33
C PRO A 28 -4.25 -10.01 -10.05
N VAL A 29 -4.38 -8.76 -10.46
CA VAL A 29 -3.54 -7.66 -9.93
C VAL A 29 -4.19 -7.18 -8.64
N VAL A 30 -3.41 -7.01 -7.59
CA VAL A 30 -3.85 -6.50 -6.29
C VAL A 30 -3.16 -5.19 -6.02
N THR A 31 -3.91 -4.16 -5.63
CA THR A 31 -3.40 -2.83 -5.31
C THR A 31 -3.87 -2.44 -3.91
N ALA A 32 -2.97 -1.86 -3.13
CA ALA A 32 -3.28 -1.29 -1.83
C ALA A 32 -3.12 0.24 -1.86
N ALA A 33 -3.97 0.95 -1.12
CA ALA A 33 -3.84 2.38 -0.85
C ALA A 33 -3.88 2.59 0.67
N VAL A 34 -2.94 3.38 1.21
CA VAL A 34 -2.81 3.63 2.66
C VAL A 34 -2.54 5.10 2.92
N ILE A 35 -3.32 5.69 3.83
CA ILE A 35 -3.09 7.03 4.38
C ILE A 35 -2.53 6.84 5.79
N LEU A 36 -1.23 7.13 5.97
CA LEU A 36 -0.56 6.98 7.26
C LEU A 36 -0.93 8.14 8.20
N ASP A 37 -1.07 7.83 9.49
CA ASP A 37 -1.22 8.84 10.52
C ASP A 37 0.17 9.38 10.92
N PRO A 38 0.48 10.67 10.68
CA PRO A 38 1.76 11.25 11.08
C PRO A 38 1.96 11.24 12.61
N ALA A 39 0.89 11.17 13.41
CA ALA A 39 0.98 11.05 14.87
C ALA A 39 1.27 9.62 15.37
N ARG A 40 1.13 8.60 14.51
CA ARG A 40 1.34 7.19 14.86
C ARG A 40 2.30 6.49 13.88
N PRO A 41 3.59 6.88 13.87
CA PRO A 41 4.56 6.32 12.93
C PRO A 41 4.75 4.80 13.12
N ILE A 42 4.95 4.10 12.01
CA ILE A 42 5.17 2.65 11.94
C ILE A 42 6.66 2.38 11.73
N ILE A 43 7.28 1.65 12.66
CA ILE A 43 8.73 1.43 12.64
C ILE A 43 9.09 0.28 11.68
N GLY A 44 9.97 0.58 10.71
CA GLY A 44 10.51 -0.42 9.78
C GLY A 44 9.68 -0.61 8.50
N LEU A 45 8.76 0.30 8.19
CA LEU A 45 7.94 0.26 6.97
C LEU A 45 8.76 0.37 5.66
N ASN A 46 9.90 1.08 5.68
CA ASN A 46 10.67 1.43 4.48
C ASN A 46 11.61 0.34 3.94
N ASP A 47 11.84 -0.79 4.63
CA ASP A 47 12.80 -1.82 4.19
C ASP A 47 12.11 -3.07 3.60
N SER A 48 11.05 -2.85 2.81
CA SER A 48 10.15 -3.89 2.29
C SER A 48 10.84 -5.01 1.49
N LYS A 49 12.04 -4.77 0.97
CA LYS A 49 12.80 -5.72 0.14
C LYS A 49 13.59 -6.77 0.95
N LYS A 50 13.70 -6.63 2.27
CA LYS A 50 14.42 -7.58 3.15
C LYS A 50 13.55 -8.19 4.25
N LEU A 51 12.24 -7.89 4.27
CA LEU A 51 11.34 -8.39 5.31
C LEU A 51 11.02 -9.88 5.10
N SER A 52 11.07 -10.64 6.20
CA SER A 52 10.49 -11.99 6.27
C SER A 52 8.96 -11.93 6.14
N GLU A 53 8.34 -13.05 5.78
CA GLU A 53 6.88 -13.18 5.72
C GLU A 53 6.22 -12.82 7.06
N ALA A 54 6.71 -13.39 8.16
CA ALA A 54 6.22 -13.08 9.51
C ALA A 54 6.33 -11.58 9.86
N ARG A 55 7.38 -10.89 9.40
CA ARG A 55 7.50 -9.44 9.65
C ARG A 55 6.54 -8.63 8.78
N ARG A 56 6.23 -9.08 7.57
CA ARG A 56 5.21 -8.44 6.71
C ARG A 56 3.81 -8.59 7.30
N GLU A 57 3.47 -9.76 7.82
CA GLU A 57 2.18 -9.97 8.50
C GLU A 57 2.03 -9.07 9.74
N ALA A 58 3.05 -9.02 10.60
CA ALA A 58 3.04 -8.15 11.76
C ALA A 58 2.91 -6.65 11.38
N LEU A 59 3.59 -6.23 10.30
CA LEU A 59 3.46 -4.85 9.80
C LEU A 59 2.11 -4.58 9.17
N PHE A 60 1.47 -5.57 8.54
CA PHE A 60 0.13 -5.42 7.98
C PHE A 60 -0.89 -5.11 9.08
N ASP A 61 -0.85 -5.85 10.19
CA ASP A 61 -1.73 -5.59 11.34
C ASP A 61 -1.46 -4.19 11.93
N GLU A 62 -0.19 -3.82 12.06
CA GLU A 62 0.22 -2.50 12.56
C GLU A 62 -0.26 -1.36 11.64
N ILE A 63 -0.20 -1.54 10.31
CA ILE A 63 -0.75 -0.59 9.33
C ILE A 63 -2.26 -0.48 9.48
N CYS A 64 -2.96 -1.60 9.60
CA CYS A 64 -4.41 -1.59 9.71
C CYS A 64 -4.90 -0.87 10.98
N GLU A 65 -4.14 -0.95 12.06
CA GLU A 65 -4.45 -0.32 13.34
C GLU A 65 -4.06 1.18 13.39
N LYS A 66 -2.94 1.54 12.76
CA LYS A 66 -2.33 2.88 12.90
C LYS A 66 -2.62 3.83 11.74
N ALA A 67 -3.01 3.34 10.57
CA ALA A 67 -3.36 4.20 9.44
C ALA A 67 -4.68 4.96 9.69
N LEU A 68 -4.79 6.15 9.10
CA LEU A 68 -6.04 6.91 9.09
C LEU A 68 -7.09 6.23 8.21
N ALA A 69 -6.65 5.66 7.08
CA ALA A 69 -7.47 4.86 6.19
C ALA A 69 -6.60 3.92 5.35
N TRP A 70 -7.16 2.77 4.98
CA TRP A 70 -6.53 1.86 4.04
C TRP A 70 -7.58 1.08 3.25
N TYR A 71 -7.22 0.63 2.05
CA TYR A 71 -8.05 -0.24 1.24
C TYR A 71 -7.23 -1.13 0.32
N VAL A 72 -7.74 -2.34 0.04
CA VAL A 72 -7.13 -3.29 -0.90
C VAL A 72 -8.14 -3.65 -1.98
N ALA A 73 -7.77 -3.40 -3.23
CA ALA A 73 -8.57 -3.71 -4.41
C ALA A 73 -7.93 -4.82 -5.24
N ARG A 74 -8.75 -5.59 -5.95
CA ARG A 74 -8.30 -6.63 -6.87
C ARG A 74 -8.95 -6.49 -8.25
N ALA A 75 -8.12 -6.45 -9.28
CA ALA A 75 -8.54 -6.52 -10.67
C ALA A 75 -8.32 -7.94 -11.19
N ARG A 76 -9.39 -8.56 -11.68
CA ARG A 76 -9.39 -9.94 -12.20
C ARG A 76 -10.03 -9.98 -13.57
N TRP A 77 -9.53 -10.85 -14.45
CA TRP A 77 -10.16 -11.05 -15.75
C TRP A 77 -11.59 -11.60 -15.57
N LYS A 78 -12.50 -11.09 -16.39
CA LYS A 78 -13.90 -11.51 -16.39
C LYS A 78 -14.03 -12.73 -17.30
N ARG A 79 -14.38 -13.90 -16.76
CA ARG A 79 -14.87 -15.01 -17.58
C ARG A 79 -16.25 -14.63 -18.10
N SER A 80 -16.36 -14.23 -19.37
CA SER A 80 -17.63 -14.38 -20.08
C SER A 80 -17.71 -15.84 -20.51
N ILE A 81 -18.44 -16.64 -19.75
CA ILE A 81 -18.99 -17.89 -20.26
C ILE A 81 -20.26 -17.51 -21.03
N GLY A 82 -20.21 -17.71 -22.35
CA GLY A 82 -21.38 -17.68 -23.22
C GLY A 82 -22.14 -18.99 -23.18
#